data_AF-A0A8I0C9G2-F1
#
_entry.id   AF-A0A8I0C9G2-F1
#
_cell.length_a   1.000
_cell.length_b   1.000
_cell.length_c   1.000
_cell.angle_alpha   90.00
_cell.angle_beta   90.00
_cell.angle_gamma   90.00
#
_symmetry.space_group_name_H-M   'P 1'
#
loop_
_entity.id
_entity.type
_entity.pdbx_description
1 polymer ?
#
loop_
_entity_poly.entity_id
_entity_poly.type
_entity_poly.pdbx_seq_one_letter_code
_entity_poly.pdbx_strand_id
1 'polypeptide(L)'
;MPRADTSLRGLGAGFAALCALLLSACSGETREIHLRPPDGWRDAVRAESRAAAARARQASETLLRRSPAAVAPPLAAGIRFSRSQALRSDVRRLPPEVRKALEPYFEPQLLDTTRWSLAGQDLGVGTLLARWYYEEGAVTLRDVIVFSDDEVARNVWLWAHELAHVEQYRRYGIDGFARRYATDWRALEAEANARAFAITADIRARRQARPRPMAAVVGEVEDMLDPLMGEAADEEASPDVRRTEPGGAGA
;
A
#
# COMPACT_ATOMS: atom_id res chain seq x y z
N MET A 1 57.53 39.87 5.47
CA MET A 1 57.30 39.80 4.00
C MET A 1 58.48 39.05 3.39
N PRO A 2 58.29 38.08 2.47
CA PRO A 2 57.29 38.03 1.40
C PRO A 2 56.22 36.93 1.55
N ARG A 3 55.22 37.02 0.67
CA ARG A 3 54.02 36.17 0.53
C ARG A 3 54.35 34.92 -0.31
N ALA A 4 53.73 33.79 0.03
CA ALA A 4 53.59 32.65 -0.85
C ALA A 4 52.10 32.47 -1.16
N ASP A 5 51.75 32.64 -2.43
CA ASP A 5 50.45 32.39 -3.01
C ASP A 5 50.06 30.93 -2.86
N THR A 6 48.90 30.66 -2.27
CA THR A 6 48.23 29.37 -2.41
C THR A 6 46.95 29.59 -3.21
N SER A 7 47.00 29.17 -4.47
CA SER A 7 45.86 29.12 -5.38
C SER A 7 44.80 28.18 -4.81
N LEU A 8 43.75 28.74 -4.20
CA LEU A 8 42.53 28.03 -3.82
C LEU A 8 41.54 28.14 -4.98
N ARG A 9 41.75 27.34 -6.04
CA ARG A 9 40.76 27.12 -7.09
C ARG A 9 40.37 25.65 -7.08
N GLY A 10 39.18 25.35 -6.55
CA GLY A 10 38.64 23.98 -6.60
C GLY A 10 37.65 23.60 -5.50
N LEU A 11 36.79 24.50 -5.04
CA LEU A 11 35.61 24.17 -4.22
C LEU A 11 34.39 24.82 -4.88
N GLY A 12 34.02 24.28 -6.03
CA GLY A 12 32.97 24.80 -6.88
C GLY A 12 31.58 24.51 -6.34
N ALA A 13 30.80 25.58 -6.18
CA ALA A 13 29.33 25.70 -6.31
C ALA A 13 28.39 24.84 -5.44
N GLY A 14 28.74 23.63 -5.01
CA GLY A 14 27.84 22.72 -4.30
C GLY A 14 27.61 23.07 -2.83
N PHE A 15 28.59 23.67 -2.15
CA PHE A 15 28.48 24.01 -0.73
C PHE A 15 27.77 25.35 -0.49
N ALA A 16 27.80 26.27 -1.46
CA ALA A 16 27.11 27.55 -1.39
C ALA A 16 25.58 27.43 -1.55
N ALA A 17 25.11 26.44 -2.31
CA ALA A 17 23.68 26.19 -2.50
C ALA A 17 22.99 25.60 -1.25
N LEU A 18 23.73 24.84 -0.42
CA LEU A 18 23.20 24.25 0.82
C LEU A 18 23.12 25.27 1.96
N CYS A 19 24.02 26.27 2.00
CA CYS A 19 23.94 27.38 2.96
C CYS A 19 22.89 28.44 2.59
N ALA A 20 22.58 28.63 1.31
CA ALA A 20 21.53 29.57 0.87
C ALA A 20 20.11 29.11 1.28
N LEU A 21 19.87 27.80 1.40
CA LEU A 21 18.58 27.25 1.85
C LEU A 21 18.39 27.27 3.38
N LEU A 22 19.45 27.46 4.17
CA LEU A 22 19.37 27.49 5.64
C LEU A 22 19.47 28.90 6.25
N LEU A 23 19.82 29.93 5.47
CA LEU A 23 19.94 31.31 5.96
C LEU A 23 18.84 32.27 5.46
N SER A 24 17.95 31.85 4.57
CA SER A 24 16.75 32.62 4.22
C SER A 24 15.59 32.42 5.21
N ALA A 25 15.90 32.15 6.49
CA ALA A 25 14.95 32.08 7.60
C ALA A 25 15.05 33.31 8.52
N CYS A 26 15.86 34.31 8.18
CA CYS A 26 16.05 35.51 8.99
C CYS A 26 16.19 36.75 8.08
N SER A 27 15.06 37.35 7.69
CA SER A 27 14.82 38.80 7.46
C SER A 27 13.91 39.06 6.26
N GLY A 28 12.76 39.71 6.51
CA GLY A 28 12.06 40.52 5.50
C GLY A 28 10.75 39.95 4.94
N GLU A 29 9.64 40.50 5.43
CA GLU A 29 8.32 40.63 4.77
C GLU A 29 7.68 39.39 4.13
N THR A 30 6.80 38.74 4.91
CA THR A 30 5.79 37.80 4.43
C THR A 30 4.74 38.52 3.57
N ARG A 31 5.00 38.67 2.27
CA ARG A 31 3.92 38.73 1.28
C ARG A 31 3.30 37.34 1.21
N GLU A 32 1.99 37.26 1.41
CA GLU A 32 1.15 36.07 1.27
C GLU A 32 1.67 35.12 0.19
N ILE A 33 2.40 34.10 0.63
CA ILE A 33 2.75 32.98 -0.23
C ILE A 33 1.44 32.22 -0.40
N HIS A 34 0.94 32.17 -1.62
CA HIS A 34 -0.17 31.32 -2.01
C HIS A 34 0.19 29.87 -1.64
N LEU A 35 -0.29 29.39 -0.49
CA LEU A 35 -0.09 28.02 0.02
C LEU A 35 -0.98 27.01 -0.70
N ARG A 36 -1.13 27.16 -2.03
CA ARG A 36 -1.74 26.13 -2.85
C ARG A 36 -0.60 25.46 -3.62
N PRO A 37 -0.26 24.21 -3.26
CA PRO A 37 0.71 23.46 -4.04
C PRO A 37 0.33 23.46 -5.52
N PRO A 38 1.30 23.55 -6.45
CA PRO A 38 1.03 23.48 -7.88
C PRO A 38 0.21 22.23 -8.24
N ASP A 39 -0.65 22.31 -9.25
CA ASP A 39 -1.35 21.14 -9.75
C ASP A 39 -0.33 20.04 -10.13
N GLY A 40 -0.57 18.81 -9.69
CA GLY A 40 0.34 17.68 -9.92
C GLY A 40 1.55 17.58 -8.98
N TRP A 41 1.72 18.45 -7.97
CA TRP A 41 2.85 18.36 -7.02
C TRP A 41 2.96 16.98 -6.33
N ARG A 42 1.82 16.35 -6.00
CA ARG A 42 1.79 14.99 -5.43
C ARG A 42 2.35 13.96 -6.40
N ASP A 43 2.08 14.12 -7.69
CA ASP A 43 2.56 13.21 -8.72
C ASP A 43 4.06 13.40 -8.94
N ALA A 44 4.55 14.64 -8.88
CA ALA A 44 5.97 14.95 -8.91
C ALA A 44 6.72 14.34 -7.71
N VAL A 45 6.22 14.53 -6.48
CA VAL A 45 6.81 13.93 -5.27
C VAL A 45 6.78 12.39 -5.34
N ARG A 46 5.69 11.79 -5.83
CA ARG A 46 5.60 10.34 -6.05
C ARG A 46 6.58 9.86 -7.12
N ALA A 47 6.77 10.61 -8.21
CA ALA A 47 7.73 10.28 -9.25
C ALA A 47 9.18 10.36 -8.75
N GLU A 48 9.51 11.40 -8.00
CA GLU A 48 10.84 11.58 -7.40
C GLU A 48 11.13 10.50 -6.36
N SER A 49 10.15 10.16 -5.51
CA SER A 49 10.26 9.06 -4.54
C SER A 49 10.51 7.71 -5.24
N ARG A 50 9.81 7.42 -6.34
CA ARG A 50 10.04 6.23 -7.17
C ARG A 50 11.44 6.24 -7.80
N ALA A 51 11.92 7.38 -8.29
CA ALA A 51 13.25 7.51 -8.86
C ALA A 51 14.36 7.32 -7.79
N ALA A 52 14.16 7.86 -6.59
CA ALA A 52 15.03 7.62 -5.45
C ALA A 52 15.06 6.14 -5.05
N ALA A 53 13.91 5.47 -5.04
CA ALA A 53 13.80 4.03 -4.80
C ALA A 53 14.56 3.20 -5.86
N ALA A 54 14.45 3.54 -7.14
CA ALA A 54 15.20 2.86 -8.21
C ALA A 54 16.72 3.00 -8.04
N ARG A 55 17.20 4.18 -7.62
CA ARG A 55 18.62 4.40 -7.30
C ARG A 55 19.05 3.61 -6.07
N ALA A 56 18.24 3.62 -5.01
CA ALA A 56 18.47 2.84 -3.80
C ALA A 56 18.56 1.33 -4.11
N ARG A 57 17.72 0.82 -5.01
CA ARG A 57 17.79 -0.54 -5.52
C ARG A 57 19.11 -0.82 -6.23
N GLN A 58 19.49 -0.02 -7.22
CA GLN A 58 20.71 -0.26 -7.99
C GLN A 58 21.96 -0.25 -7.09
N ALA A 59 22.00 0.66 -6.12
CA ALA A 59 23.06 0.72 -5.11
C ALA A 59 23.05 -0.54 -4.22
N SER A 60 21.88 -0.91 -3.69
CA SER A 60 21.69 -2.10 -2.85
C SER A 60 22.10 -3.38 -3.57
N GLU A 61 21.66 -3.59 -4.80
CA GLU A 61 22.03 -4.77 -5.60
C GLU A 61 23.53 -4.82 -5.86
N THR A 62 24.16 -3.66 -6.09
CA THR A 62 25.61 -3.60 -6.30
C THR A 62 26.36 -3.97 -5.03
N LEU A 63 25.91 -3.50 -3.87
CA LEU A 63 26.49 -3.85 -2.57
C LEU A 63 26.32 -5.35 -2.26
N LEU A 64 25.10 -5.88 -2.46
CA LEU A 64 24.78 -7.29 -2.28
C LEU A 64 25.65 -8.18 -3.18
N ARG A 65 25.81 -7.83 -4.46
CA ARG A 65 26.66 -8.59 -5.39
C ARG A 65 28.15 -8.56 -5.00
N ARG A 66 28.64 -7.45 -4.46
CA ARG A 66 30.07 -7.28 -4.16
C ARG A 66 30.49 -7.95 -2.87
N SER A 67 29.66 -7.92 -1.82
CA SER A 67 30.02 -8.54 -0.55
C SER A 67 28.80 -8.84 0.34
N PRO A 68 28.09 -9.96 0.11
CA PRO A 68 26.97 -10.39 0.95
C PRO A 68 27.30 -10.41 2.45
N ALA A 69 28.48 -10.94 2.80
CA ALA A 69 28.90 -11.09 4.19
C ALA A 69 29.09 -9.73 4.89
N ALA A 70 29.54 -8.71 4.17
CA ALA A 70 29.69 -7.36 4.71
C ALA A 70 28.36 -6.61 4.85
N VAL A 71 27.32 -7.02 4.11
CA VAL A 71 25.99 -6.39 4.12
C VAL A 71 25.10 -6.93 5.23
N ALA A 72 25.24 -8.19 5.62
CA ALA A 72 24.33 -8.82 6.57
C ALA A 72 24.31 -8.15 7.96
N PRO A 73 25.44 -7.85 8.63
CA PRO A 73 25.42 -7.17 9.93
C PRO A 73 24.78 -5.77 9.91
N PRO A 74 25.13 -4.84 9.00
CA PRO A 74 24.48 -3.53 8.97
C PRO A 74 22.99 -3.62 8.59
N LEU A 75 22.59 -4.59 7.76
CA LEU A 75 21.17 -4.85 7.50
C LEU A 75 20.42 -5.29 8.76
N ALA A 76 20.98 -6.25 9.51
CA ALA A 76 20.40 -6.70 10.78
C ALA A 76 20.26 -5.55 11.80
N ALA A 77 21.28 -4.70 11.90
CA ALA A 77 21.24 -3.50 12.74
C ALA A 77 20.15 -2.52 12.29
N GLY A 78 20.04 -2.28 10.98
CA GLY A 78 18.98 -1.46 10.38
C GLY A 78 17.59 -1.98 10.71
N ILE A 79 17.33 -3.28 10.54
CA ILE A 79 16.05 -3.91 10.87
C ILE A 79 15.69 -3.68 12.35
N ARG A 80 16.64 -3.89 13.27
CA ARG A 80 16.41 -3.67 14.71
C ARG A 80 16.10 -2.20 15.01
N PHE A 81 16.86 -1.29 14.40
CA PHE A 81 16.66 0.15 14.58
C PHE A 81 15.29 0.58 14.07
N SER A 82 14.96 0.25 12.82
CA SER A 82 13.68 0.60 12.20
C SER A 82 12.50 -0.04 12.93
N ARG A 83 12.62 -1.29 13.40
CA ARG A 83 11.60 -1.92 14.25
C ARG A 83 11.38 -1.13 15.54
N SER A 84 12.47 -0.69 16.18
CA SER A 84 12.39 0.09 17.41
C SER A 84 11.75 1.46 17.18
N GLN A 85 11.98 2.09 16.01
CA GLN A 85 11.29 3.32 15.62
C GLN A 85 9.80 3.06 15.38
N ALA A 86 9.46 2.01 14.62
CA ALA A 86 8.08 1.66 14.33
C ALA A 86 7.30 1.34 15.62
N LEU A 87 7.88 0.63 16.59
CA LEU A 87 7.22 0.37 17.87
C LEU A 87 6.98 1.61 18.74
N ARG A 88 7.64 2.73 18.44
CA ARG A 88 7.40 4.02 19.10
C ARG A 88 6.33 4.86 18.42
N SER A 89 5.90 4.49 17.21
CA SER A 89 4.75 5.09 16.55
C SER A 89 3.45 4.38 16.97
N ASP A 90 2.32 4.81 16.41
CA ASP A 90 1.02 4.20 16.65
C ASP A 90 0.93 2.82 15.95
N VAL A 91 1.35 1.78 16.67
CA VAL A 91 1.26 0.39 16.23
C VAL A 91 -0.08 -0.23 16.63
N ARG A 92 -0.73 -0.86 15.65
CA ARG A 92 -2.05 -1.47 15.77
C ARG A 92 -1.96 -2.98 15.62
N ARG A 93 -2.95 -3.70 16.16
CA ARG A 93 -3.15 -5.13 15.84
C ARG A 93 -3.66 -5.27 14.40
N LEU A 94 -3.54 -6.47 13.84
CA LEU A 94 -4.13 -6.79 12.54
C LEU A 94 -5.61 -6.38 12.52
N PRO A 95 -6.09 -5.73 11.44
CA PRO A 95 -7.51 -5.45 11.28
C PRO A 95 -8.34 -6.75 11.38
N PRO A 96 -9.49 -6.76 12.08
CA PRO A 96 -10.26 -7.98 12.35
C PRO A 96 -10.60 -8.80 11.09
N GLU A 97 -10.93 -8.13 10.00
CA GLU A 97 -11.26 -8.73 8.70
C GLU A 97 -10.05 -9.37 8.02
N VAL A 98 -8.88 -8.72 8.09
CA VAL A 98 -7.62 -9.28 7.59
C VAL A 98 -7.24 -10.50 8.42
N ARG A 99 -7.31 -10.38 9.75
CA ARG A 99 -7.04 -11.49 10.66
C ARG A 99 -7.92 -12.70 10.33
N LYS A 100 -9.25 -12.50 10.25
CA LYS A 100 -10.21 -13.56 9.94
C LYS A 100 -9.94 -14.22 8.58
N ALA A 101 -9.55 -13.42 7.58
CA ALA A 101 -9.25 -13.95 6.25
C ALA A 101 -7.98 -14.82 6.23
N LEU A 102 -7.01 -14.53 7.10
CA LEU A 102 -5.68 -15.16 7.11
C LEU A 102 -5.49 -16.21 8.21
N GLU A 103 -6.38 -16.26 9.20
CA GLU A 103 -6.41 -17.25 10.29
C GLU A 103 -6.24 -18.72 9.84
N PRO A 104 -6.83 -19.18 8.72
CA PRO A 104 -6.63 -20.57 8.29
C PRO A 104 -5.21 -20.93 7.81
N TYR A 105 -4.34 -19.94 7.57
CA TYR A 105 -3.07 -20.13 6.86
C TYR A 105 -1.82 -19.79 7.69
N PHE A 106 -2.01 -19.15 8.84
CA PHE A 106 -0.94 -18.70 9.73
C PHE A 106 -1.24 -19.13 11.15
N GLU A 107 -0.19 -19.43 11.90
CA GLU A 107 -0.29 -19.76 13.32
C GLU A 107 -1.01 -18.64 14.11
N PRO A 108 -1.98 -18.95 14.98
CA PRO A 108 -2.73 -17.92 15.73
C PRO A 108 -1.82 -16.97 16.52
N GLN A 109 -0.80 -17.52 17.17
CA GLN A 109 0.20 -16.74 17.90
C GLN A 109 0.91 -15.71 17.01
N LEU A 110 1.14 -16.02 15.73
CA LEU A 110 1.75 -15.09 14.78
C LEU A 110 0.81 -13.91 14.53
N LEU A 111 -0.47 -14.18 14.25
CA LEU A 111 -1.47 -13.14 14.01
C LEU A 111 -1.74 -12.27 15.26
N ASP A 112 -1.59 -12.84 16.46
CA ASP A 112 -1.73 -12.15 17.74
C ASP A 112 -0.55 -11.24 18.08
N THR A 113 0.66 -11.66 17.71
CA THR A 113 1.89 -10.95 18.09
C THR A 113 2.29 -9.92 17.05
N THR A 114 1.96 -10.14 15.77
CA THR A 114 2.23 -9.16 14.71
C THR A 114 1.50 -7.84 14.98
N ARG A 115 2.22 -6.75 14.73
CA ARG A 115 1.72 -5.38 14.75
C ARG A 115 1.86 -4.77 13.38
N TRP A 116 1.13 -3.69 13.14
CA TRP A 116 1.33 -2.89 11.94
C TRP A 116 1.23 -1.40 12.24
N SER A 117 1.85 -0.60 11.40
CA SER A 117 1.69 0.85 11.39
C SER A 117 1.68 1.36 9.96
N LEU A 118 1.26 2.61 9.79
CA LEU A 118 1.62 3.37 8.60
C LEU A 118 3.02 3.95 8.79
N ALA A 119 3.71 4.23 7.69
CA ALA A 119 4.96 4.94 7.76
C ALA A 119 4.77 6.38 8.24
N GLY A 120 5.56 6.76 9.25
CA GLY A 120 5.79 8.16 9.57
C GLY A 120 6.82 8.78 8.63
N GLN A 121 7.01 10.10 8.71
CA GLN A 121 8.02 10.83 7.92
C GLN A 121 9.46 10.41 8.26
N ASP A 122 9.69 9.79 9.43
CA ASP A 122 11.03 9.49 9.99
C ASP A 122 11.32 8.00 10.14
N LEU A 123 10.90 7.17 9.18
CA LEU A 123 11.50 5.85 9.08
C LEU A 123 12.96 6.06 8.64
N GLY A 124 13.88 6.16 9.60
CA GLY A 124 15.32 6.10 9.35
C GLY A 124 15.67 4.72 8.79
N VAL A 125 15.42 4.54 7.50
CA VAL A 125 15.60 3.27 6.79
C VAL A 125 16.93 3.28 6.08
N GLY A 126 17.75 2.25 6.32
CA GLY A 126 18.90 2.01 5.46
C GLY A 126 18.45 1.80 4.02
N THR A 127 19.32 2.05 3.04
CA THR A 127 19.01 1.96 1.60
C THR A 127 18.32 0.64 1.19
N LEU A 128 18.64 -0.46 1.87
CA LEU A 128 18.02 -1.79 1.67
C LEU A 128 16.58 -1.87 2.19
N LEU A 129 16.28 -1.23 3.33
CA LEU A 129 14.93 -1.16 3.90
C LEU A 129 14.05 -0.20 3.11
N ALA A 130 14.64 0.91 2.64
CA ALA A 130 13.97 1.85 1.75
C ALA A 130 13.49 1.15 0.47
N ARG A 131 14.29 0.23 -0.08
CA ARG A 131 13.89 -0.57 -1.23
C ARG A 131 12.58 -1.33 -0.99
N TRP A 132 12.49 -2.10 0.09
CA TRP A 132 11.27 -2.85 0.44
C TRP A 132 10.05 -1.94 0.51
N TYR A 133 10.20 -0.87 1.28
CA TYR A 133 9.12 0.07 1.56
C TYR A 133 8.60 0.79 0.29
N TYR A 134 9.48 1.21 -0.62
CA TYR A 134 9.05 1.98 -1.81
C TYR A 134 8.64 1.12 -3.01
N GLU A 135 9.07 -0.15 -3.12
CA GLU A 135 8.68 -1.03 -4.24
C GLU A 135 7.33 -1.69 -3.99
N GLU A 136 7.09 -2.23 -2.80
CA GLU A 136 5.88 -3.03 -2.50
C GLU A 136 4.84 -2.27 -1.67
N GLY A 137 5.20 -1.08 -1.18
CA GLY A 137 4.35 -0.28 -0.31
C GLY A 137 4.25 -0.84 1.11
N ALA A 138 5.05 -1.86 1.45
CA ALA A 138 5.15 -2.39 2.80
C ALA A 138 6.55 -2.92 3.11
N VAL A 139 6.84 -3.07 4.41
CA VAL A 139 8.06 -3.71 4.90
C VAL A 139 7.81 -4.43 6.21
N THR A 140 8.26 -5.68 6.32
CA THR A 140 8.25 -6.43 7.57
C THR A 140 9.54 -6.27 8.37
N LEU A 141 9.39 -5.79 9.60
CA LEU A 141 10.44 -5.56 10.59
C LEU A 141 10.26 -6.54 11.76
N ARG A 142 10.62 -7.81 11.53
CA ARG A 142 10.42 -8.96 12.43
C ARG A 142 8.96 -9.32 12.67
N ASP A 143 8.26 -8.52 13.47
CA ASP A 143 6.88 -8.71 13.93
C ASP A 143 6.07 -7.42 13.78
N VAL A 144 6.63 -6.41 13.12
CA VAL A 144 5.96 -5.15 12.81
C VAL A 144 5.95 -4.96 11.30
N ILE A 145 4.76 -4.86 10.71
CA ILE A 145 4.58 -4.58 9.28
C ILE A 145 4.32 -3.09 9.12
N VAL A 146 5.10 -2.41 8.29
CA VAL A 146 4.93 -0.97 8.06
C VAL A 146 4.46 -0.76 6.64
N PHE A 147 3.24 -0.25 6.48
CA PHE A 147 2.63 0.06 5.19
C PHE A 147 2.87 1.52 4.81
N SER A 148 2.91 1.81 3.51
CA SER A 148 3.09 3.18 3.00
C SER A 148 1.89 4.07 3.23
N ASP A 149 0.70 3.50 3.11
CA ASP A 149 -0.57 4.18 3.24
C ASP A 149 -1.71 3.17 3.51
N ASP A 150 -2.88 3.69 3.83
CA ASP A 150 -4.06 2.89 4.11
C ASP A 150 -4.61 2.13 2.90
N GLU A 151 -4.36 2.60 1.67
CA GLU A 151 -4.82 1.91 0.46
C GLU A 151 -4.04 0.62 0.25
N VAL A 152 -2.73 0.69 0.38
CA VAL A 152 -1.85 -0.48 0.34
C VAL A 152 -2.18 -1.46 1.47
N ALA A 153 -2.49 -0.96 2.67
CA ALA A 153 -2.92 -1.77 3.81
C ALA A 153 -4.26 -2.50 3.63
N ARG A 154 -5.05 -2.22 2.58
CA ARG A 154 -6.27 -3.00 2.26
C ARG A 154 -5.99 -4.26 1.43
N ASN A 155 -4.77 -4.43 0.92
CA ASN A 155 -4.43 -5.52 0.04
C ASN A 155 -4.13 -6.82 0.82
N VAL A 156 -5.08 -7.77 0.79
CA VAL A 156 -4.94 -9.08 1.46
C VAL A 156 -3.76 -9.90 0.94
N TRP A 157 -3.40 -9.77 -0.34
CA TRP A 157 -2.22 -10.45 -0.88
C TRP A 157 -0.95 -9.94 -0.20
N LEU A 158 -0.84 -8.61 -0.04
CA LEU A 158 0.33 -8.00 0.56
C LEU A 158 0.42 -8.35 2.05
N TRP A 159 -0.71 -8.38 2.77
CA TRP A 159 -0.73 -8.92 4.13
C TRP A 159 -0.20 -10.35 4.22
N ALA A 160 -0.62 -11.23 3.30
CA ALA A 160 -0.13 -12.61 3.27
C ALA A 160 1.37 -12.68 2.94
N HIS A 161 1.87 -11.81 2.06
CA HIS A 161 3.29 -11.68 1.74
C HIS A 161 4.09 -11.25 2.98
N GLU A 162 3.69 -10.15 3.63
CA GLU A 162 4.38 -9.62 4.80
C GLU A 162 4.34 -10.59 6.00
N LEU A 163 3.22 -11.29 6.23
CA LEU A 163 3.15 -12.33 7.26
C LEU A 163 4.04 -13.54 6.94
N ALA A 164 4.31 -13.85 5.67
CA ALA A 164 5.30 -14.85 5.30
C ALA A 164 6.72 -14.40 5.71
N HIS A 165 7.05 -13.11 5.56
CA HIS A 165 8.29 -12.58 6.12
C HIS A 165 8.33 -12.67 7.66
N VAL A 166 7.23 -12.42 8.36
CA VAL A 166 7.17 -12.64 9.83
C VAL A 166 7.54 -14.08 10.20
N GLU A 167 7.05 -15.07 9.43
CA GLU A 167 7.46 -16.46 9.64
C GLU A 167 8.94 -16.73 9.34
N GLN A 168 9.47 -16.14 8.27
CA GLN A 168 10.90 -16.23 7.97
C GLN A 168 11.74 -15.63 9.12
N TYR A 169 11.32 -14.50 9.70
CA TYR A 169 11.96 -13.94 10.89
C TYR A 169 11.84 -14.86 12.11
N ARG A 170 10.70 -15.52 12.33
CA ARG A 170 10.55 -16.52 13.41
C ARG A 170 11.48 -17.71 13.20
N ARG A 171 11.66 -18.16 11.95
CA ARG A 171 12.52 -19.30 11.60
C ARG A 171 14.01 -19.00 11.72
N TYR A 172 14.43 -17.81 11.31
CA TYR A 172 15.86 -17.49 11.16
C TYR A 172 16.39 -16.50 12.20
N GLY A 173 15.52 -15.80 12.92
CA GLY A 173 15.89 -14.59 13.65
C GLY A 173 16.32 -13.45 12.71
N ILE A 174 16.56 -12.26 13.27
CA ILE A 174 16.95 -11.08 12.46
C ILE A 174 18.29 -11.31 11.75
N ASP A 175 19.32 -11.82 12.43
CA ASP A 175 20.64 -12.01 11.83
C ASP A 175 20.64 -13.12 10.77
N GLY A 176 19.88 -14.19 10.99
CA GLY A 176 19.73 -15.28 10.03
C GLY A 176 18.94 -14.88 8.80
N PHE A 177 17.92 -14.03 8.97
CA PHE A 177 17.18 -13.40 7.87
C PHE A 177 18.10 -12.47 7.07
N ALA A 178 18.79 -11.54 7.74
CA ALA A 178 19.68 -10.57 7.09
C ALA A 178 20.80 -11.25 6.30
N ARG A 179 21.38 -12.33 6.84
CA ARG A 179 22.37 -13.14 6.12
C ARG A 179 21.81 -13.78 4.85
N ARG A 180 20.63 -14.41 4.94
CA ARG A 180 19.98 -15.03 3.78
C ARG A 180 19.61 -13.99 2.73
N TYR A 181 19.06 -12.85 3.16
CA TYR A 181 18.76 -11.75 2.25
C TYR A 181 20.02 -11.22 1.57
N ALA A 182 21.10 -11.07 2.33
CA ALA A 182 22.35 -10.60 1.77
C ALA A 182 22.93 -11.55 0.70
N THR A 183 22.76 -12.86 0.91
CA THR A 183 23.26 -13.91 0.01
C THR A 183 22.33 -14.15 -1.18
N ASP A 184 21.04 -14.33 -0.94
CA ASP A 184 20.03 -14.64 -1.94
C ASP A 184 18.65 -14.11 -1.52
N TRP A 185 18.49 -12.79 -1.66
CA TRP A 185 17.19 -12.15 -1.45
C TRP A 185 16.11 -12.69 -2.38
N ARG A 186 16.45 -13.12 -3.59
CA ARG A 186 15.44 -13.59 -4.58
C ARG A 186 14.73 -14.84 -4.08
N ALA A 187 15.46 -15.76 -3.45
CA ALA A 187 14.87 -16.94 -2.86
C ALA A 187 13.88 -16.61 -1.72
N LEU A 188 14.23 -15.65 -0.84
CA LEU A 188 13.34 -15.22 0.24
C LEU A 188 12.05 -14.57 -0.27
N GLU A 189 12.18 -13.66 -1.26
CA GLU A 189 11.02 -13.00 -1.88
C GLU A 189 10.17 -14.00 -2.66
N ALA A 190 10.78 -14.96 -3.36
CA ALA A 190 10.04 -15.99 -4.09
C ALA A 190 9.23 -16.88 -3.15
N GLU A 191 9.76 -17.26 -1.99
CA GLU A 191 9.05 -18.00 -0.96
C GLU A 191 7.83 -17.21 -0.43
N ALA A 192 8.01 -15.92 -0.09
CA ALA A 192 6.94 -15.06 0.40
C ALA A 192 5.83 -14.86 -0.66
N ASN A 193 6.23 -14.57 -1.91
CA ASN A 193 5.32 -14.43 -3.05
C ASN A 193 4.52 -15.70 -3.33
N ALA A 194 5.19 -16.85 -3.42
CA ALA A 194 4.54 -18.14 -3.70
C ALA A 194 3.46 -18.44 -2.64
N ARG A 195 3.76 -18.15 -1.38
CA ARG A 195 2.80 -18.31 -0.30
C ARG A 195 1.62 -17.35 -0.38
N ALA A 196 1.86 -16.06 -0.62
CA ALA A 196 0.81 -15.07 -0.79
C ALA A 196 -0.13 -15.41 -1.97
N PHE A 197 0.42 -15.88 -3.09
CA PHE A 197 -0.36 -16.34 -4.24
C PHE A 197 -1.22 -17.56 -3.89
N ALA A 198 -0.65 -18.58 -3.24
CA ALA A 198 -1.40 -19.77 -2.85
C ALA A 198 -2.58 -19.43 -1.91
N ILE A 199 -2.34 -18.61 -0.89
CA ILE A 199 -3.36 -18.19 0.06
C ILE A 199 -4.47 -17.40 -0.63
N THR A 200 -4.13 -16.40 -1.43
CA THR A 200 -5.15 -15.57 -2.08
C THR A 200 -5.91 -16.30 -3.17
N ALA A 201 -5.30 -17.26 -3.85
CA ALA A 201 -5.99 -18.16 -4.76
C ALA A 201 -7.05 -19.00 -4.02
N ASP A 202 -6.69 -19.59 -2.88
CA ASP A 202 -7.62 -20.37 -2.04
C ASP A 202 -8.77 -19.50 -1.49
N ILE A 203 -8.47 -18.30 -0.99
CA ILE A 203 -9.50 -17.34 -0.53
C ILE A 203 -10.48 -17.01 -1.67
N ARG A 204 -9.99 -16.78 -2.89
CA ARG A 204 -10.83 -16.50 -4.06
C ARG A 204 -11.71 -17.71 -4.40
N ALA A 205 -11.14 -18.91 -4.43
CA ALA A 205 -11.87 -20.13 -4.70
C ALA A 205 -12.99 -20.39 -3.67
N ARG A 206 -12.70 -20.24 -2.37
CA ARG A 206 -13.71 -20.38 -1.30
C ARG A 206 -14.82 -19.36 -1.38
N ARG A 207 -14.52 -18.12 -1.80
CA ARG A 207 -15.54 -17.08 -2.01
C ARG A 207 -16.47 -17.42 -3.17
N GLN A 208 -15.94 -17.99 -4.25
CA GLN A 208 -16.72 -18.41 -5.42
C GLN A 208 -17.56 -19.66 -5.14
N ALA A 209 -17.04 -20.59 -4.34
CA ALA A 209 -17.75 -21.82 -3.97
C ALA A 209 -18.84 -21.62 -2.89
N ARG A 210 -18.88 -20.47 -2.21
CA ARG A 210 -19.89 -20.20 -1.18
C ARG A 210 -21.25 -19.99 -1.86
N PRO A 211 -22.27 -20.80 -1.57
CA PRO A 211 -23.58 -20.66 -2.19
C PRO A 211 -24.12 -19.25 -1.93
N ARG A 212 -24.64 -18.61 -2.98
CA ARG A 212 -25.32 -17.32 -2.83
C ARG A 212 -26.52 -17.51 -1.90
N PRO A 213 -26.74 -16.63 -0.90
CA PRO A 213 -27.94 -16.72 -0.08
C PRO A 213 -29.16 -16.65 -1.00
N MET A 214 -30.15 -17.53 -0.81
CA MET A 214 -31.35 -17.59 -1.66
C MET A 214 -32.01 -16.23 -1.83
N ALA A 215 -32.00 -15.38 -0.79
CA ALA A 215 -32.53 -14.02 -0.85
C ALA A 215 -31.88 -13.14 -1.93
N ALA A 216 -30.58 -13.29 -2.20
CA ALA A 216 -29.90 -12.55 -3.26
C ALA A 216 -30.22 -13.09 -4.67
N VAL A 217 -30.49 -14.40 -4.76
CA VAL A 217 -30.93 -15.02 -6.02
C VAL A 217 -32.39 -14.65 -6.32
N VAL A 218 -33.25 -14.60 -5.30
CA VAL A 218 -34.65 -14.20 -5.43
C VAL A 218 -34.76 -12.75 -5.89
N GLY A 219 -34.03 -11.80 -5.30
CA GLY A 219 -34.05 -10.41 -5.75
C GLY A 219 -33.56 -10.21 -7.19
N GLU A 220 -32.53 -10.95 -7.63
CA GLU A 220 -32.03 -10.90 -9.00
C GLU A 220 -33.01 -11.54 -10.00
N VAL A 221 -33.73 -12.58 -9.59
CA VAL A 221 -34.80 -13.21 -10.39
C VAL A 221 -36.04 -12.30 -10.45
N GLU A 222 -36.37 -11.62 -9.36
CA GLU A 222 -37.49 -10.67 -9.27
C GLU A 222 -37.24 -9.44 -10.16
N ASP A 223 -36.06 -8.83 -10.10
CA ASP A 223 -35.63 -7.74 -11.00
C ASP A 223 -35.59 -8.17 -12.49
N MET A 224 -35.36 -9.45 -12.76
CA MET A 224 -35.35 -10.00 -14.12
C MET A 224 -36.76 -10.34 -14.64
N LEU A 225 -37.72 -10.59 -13.74
CA LEU A 225 -39.12 -10.89 -14.07
C LEU A 225 -40.01 -9.64 -14.11
N ASP A 226 -39.61 -8.56 -13.43
CA ASP A 226 -40.34 -7.28 -13.39
C ASP A 226 -40.64 -6.69 -14.79
N PRO A 227 -39.70 -6.71 -15.77
CA PRO A 227 -39.98 -6.24 -17.14
C PRO A 227 -40.92 -7.15 -17.94
N LEU A 228 -41.07 -8.42 -17.54
CA LEU A 228 -41.88 -9.43 -18.23
C LEU A 228 -43.32 -9.52 -17.72
N MET A 229 -43.57 -9.01 -16.51
CA MET A 229 -44.88 -9.03 -15.85
C MET A 229 -45.63 -7.70 -15.95
N GLY A 230 -44.99 -6.63 -16.42
CA GLY A 230 -45.53 -5.26 -16.47
C GLY A 230 -46.38 -4.87 -17.69
N GLU A 231 -46.54 -5.72 -18.72
CA GLU A 231 -47.30 -5.38 -19.94
C GLU A 231 -48.66 -6.11 -20.10
N ALA A 232 -49.15 -6.81 -19.07
CA ALA A 232 -50.40 -7.58 -19.18
C ALA A 232 -51.63 -6.94 -18.53
N ALA A 233 -51.61 -5.65 -18.17
CA ALA A 233 -52.71 -5.05 -17.43
C ALA A 233 -52.97 -3.57 -17.77
N ASP A 234 -53.03 -3.19 -19.05
CA ASP A 234 -53.58 -1.88 -19.45
C ASP A 234 -54.16 -1.94 -20.89
N GLU A 235 -55.14 -2.80 -21.14
CA GLU A 235 -55.93 -2.73 -22.38
C GLU A 235 -57.40 -3.12 -22.17
N GLU A 236 -58.09 -2.44 -21.23
CA GLU A 236 -59.56 -2.42 -21.17
C GLU A 236 -59.99 -0.95 -21.02
N ALA A 237 -59.92 -0.21 -22.13
CA ALA A 237 -60.44 1.14 -22.23
C ALA A 237 -61.98 1.13 -22.36
N SER A 238 -62.61 1.55 -21.27
CA SER A 238 -63.94 2.19 -21.07
C SER A 238 -64.86 2.46 -22.29
N PRO A 239 -66.20 2.25 -22.16
CA PRO A 239 -67.17 2.38 -23.24
C PRO A 239 -67.61 3.83 -23.52
N ASP A 240 -67.66 4.22 -24.80
CA ASP A 240 -68.38 5.40 -25.27
C ASP A 240 -69.74 4.98 -25.83
N VAL A 241 -70.81 5.26 -25.08
CA VAL A 241 -72.19 5.21 -25.56
C VAL A 241 -72.90 6.49 -25.13
N ARG A 242 -72.83 7.54 -25.95
CA ARG A 242 -73.90 8.54 -26.03
C ARG A 242 -74.93 8.09 -27.07
N ARG A 243 -76.06 7.58 -26.58
CA ARG A 243 -77.35 7.66 -27.28
C ARG A 243 -78.34 8.36 -26.37
N THR A 244 -78.67 9.60 -26.72
CA THR A 244 -79.91 10.25 -26.29
C THR A 244 -81.02 9.84 -27.28
N GLU A 245 -82.09 9.31 -26.71
CA GLU A 245 -83.31 8.76 -27.32
C GLU A 245 -84.13 9.76 -28.16
N PRO A 246 -85.13 9.29 -28.94
CA PRO A 246 -85.77 10.01 -30.03
C PRO A 246 -87.19 10.54 -29.71
N GLY A 247 -87.71 11.38 -30.61
CA GLY A 247 -89.14 11.36 -30.99
C GLY A 247 -89.93 12.67 -30.84
N GLY A 248 -90.57 13.08 -31.94
CA GLY A 248 -91.79 13.89 -31.87
C GLY A 248 -91.90 15.03 -32.89
N ALA A 249 -92.47 14.73 -34.06
CA ALA A 249 -92.96 15.70 -35.03
C ALA A 249 -94.29 16.35 -34.59
N GLY A 250 -94.58 17.57 -35.04
CA GLY A 250 -95.93 18.14 -34.98
C GLY A 250 -96.01 19.62 -35.37
N ALA A 251 -96.48 19.86 -36.60
CA ALA A 251 -97.13 21.06 -37.19
C ALA A 251 -96.41 22.42 -37.16
#